data_AF-A0A1J0GKU3-F1
#
_entry.id   AF-A0A1J0GKU3-F1
#
_cell.length_a   1.000
_cell.length_b   1.000
_cell.length_c   1.000
_cell.angle_alpha   90.00
_cell.angle_beta   90.00
_cell.angle_gamma   90.00
#
_symmetry.space_group_name_H-M   'P 1'
#
loop_
_entity.id
_entity.type
_entity.pdbx_description
1 polymer ?
#
loop_
_entity_poly.entity_id
_entity_poly.type
_entity_poly.pdbx_seq_one_letter_code
_entity_poly.pdbx_strand_id
1 'polypeptide(L)'
;MNNKITNSVDTDLMMAKDTTLEAVDKLPNGTVVIGNKAFDLAYASDVNNEEEISKSIVAGGEVYVKDYDGNWIENVTGEIIDVSVIPAVVYKNDDMVINFEKVNKN
;
A
#
# COMPACT_ATOMS: atom_id res chain seq x y z
N MET A 1 23.18 -14.09 38.11
CA MET A 1 22.02 -14.91 37.76
C MET A 1 21.02 -14.04 37.00
N ASN A 2 20.98 -14.29 35.69
CA ASN A 2 19.90 -14.21 34.71
C ASN A 2 19.12 -12.89 34.55
N ASN A 3 19.62 -12.12 33.57
CA ASN A 3 18.92 -11.03 32.89
C ASN A 3 17.62 -11.58 32.27
N LYS A 4 16.47 -11.04 32.67
CA LYS A 4 15.15 -11.45 32.17
C LYS A 4 15.01 -10.94 30.73
N ILE A 5 15.07 -11.87 29.78
CA ILE A 5 14.88 -11.60 28.35
C ILE A 5 13.44 -11.11 28.13
N THR A 6 13.32 -9.91 27.59
CA THR A 6 12.11 -9.32 27.03
C THR A 6 11.70 -10.10 25.79
N ASN A 7 10.71 -10.97 25.91
CA ASN A 7 10.00 -11.50 24.74
C ASN A 7 8.60 -10.90 24.76
N SER A 8 8.50 -9.67 24.27
CA SER A 8 7.27 -9.25 23.57
C SER A 8 7.18 -10.20 22.39
N VAL A 9 6.36 -11.24 22.54
CA VAL A 9 6.02 -12.09 21.40
C VAL A 9 5.28 -11.18 20.43
N ASP A 10 5.96 -10.79 19.36
CA ASP A 10 5.37 -10.14 18.21
C ASP A 10 4.12 -10.94 17.84
N THR A 11 2.98 -10.38 18.21
CA THR A 11 1.64 -10.91 17.92
C THR A 11 1.31 -10.84 16.42
N ASP A 12 2.27 -10.41 15.59
CA ASP A 12 2.11 -10.30 14.14
C ASP A 12 2.10 -11.64 13.40
N LEU A 13 2.35 -12.78 14.07
CA LEU A 13 2.40 -14.10 13.43
C LEU A 13 1.17 -15.00 13.69
N MET A 14 0.02 -14.44 14.12
CA MET A 14 -1.21 -15.23 14.35
C MET A 14 -2.43 -14.83 13.49
N MET A 15 -2.23 -14.16 12.36
CA MET A 15 -3.29 -14.00 11.34
C MET A 15 -2.88 -14.48 9.95
N ALA A 16 -2.29 -15.68 9.86
CA ALA A 16 -2.42 -16.48 8.64
C ALA A 16 -3.84 -17.08 8.57
N LYS A 17 -4.86 -16.21 8.50
CA LYS A 17 -6.16 -16.57 7.90
C LYS A 17 -6.01 -16.25 6.44
N ASP A 18 -6.33 -17.22 5.57
CA ASP A 18 -6.42 -17.09 4.11
C ASP A 18 -6.53 -15.64 3.67
N THR A 19 -5.39 -15.01 3.38
CA THR A 19 -5.41 -13.65 2.84
C THR A 19 -5.84 -13.84 1.41
N THR A 20 -7.14 -13.73 1.14
CA THR A 20 -7.63 -13.54 -0.22
C THR A 20 -6.93 -12.30 -0.74
N LEU A 21 -5.89 -12.51 -1.53
CA LEU A 21 -5.14 -11.45 -2.17
C LEU A 21 -6.05 -10.87 -3.25
N GLU A 22 -6.39 -9.61 -3.10
CA GLU A 22 -7.19 -8.92 -4.09
C GLU A 22 -6.29 -8.46 -5.24
N ALA A 23 -6.78 -8.51 -6.47
CA ALA A 23 -6.03 -7.97 -7.59
C ALA A 23 -5.96 -6.45 -7.48
N VAL A 24 -4.81 -5.84 -7.81
CA VAL A 24 -4.61 -4.37 -7.76
C VAL A 24 -5.61 -3.56 -8.61
N ASP A 25 -6.39 -4.18 -9.52
CA ASP A 25 -7.51 -3.49 -10.18
C ASP A 25 -8.60 -3.05 -9.18
N LYS A 26 -8.79 -3.83 -8.11
CA LYS A 26 -9.79 -3.62 -7.08
C LYS A 26 -9.39 -2.58 -6.04
N LEU A 27 -8.18 -2.02 -6.12
CA LEU A 27 -7.78 -0.92 -5.25
C LEU A 27 -8.83 0.21 -5.34
N PRO A 28 -9.26 0.78 -4.21
CA PRO A 28 -10.25 1.86 -4.23
C PRO A 28 -9.80 3.03 -5.11
N ASN A 29 -10.75 3.70 -5.74
CA ASN A 29 -10.47 4.95 -6.43
C ASN A 29 -9.99 6.00 -5.40
N GLY A 30 -9.08 6.88 -5.80
CA GLY A 30 -8.40 7.78 -4.86
C GLY A 30 -7.31 7.08 -4.05
N THR A 31 -6.47 6.26 -4.71
CA THR A 31 -5.35 5.55 -4.09
C THR A 31 -4.02 6.10 -4.62
N VAL A 32 -3.01 6.20 -3.77
CA VAL A 32 -1.61 6.42 -4.17
C VAL A 32 -0.77 5.19 -3.86
N VAL A 33 -0.03 4.70 -4.84
CA VAL A 33 0.97 3.64 -4.70
C VAL A 33 2.35 4.28 -4.62
N ILE A 34 3.14 3.87 -3.65
CA ILE A 34 4.53 4.30 -3.43
C ILE A 34 5.36 3.04 -3.20
N GLY A 35 6.10 2.61 -4.23
CA GLY A 35 6.82 1.35 -4.21
C GLY A 35 5.87 0.15 -4.03
N ASN A 36 5.99 -0.56 -2.89
CA ASN A 36 5.15 -1.71 -2.54
C ASN A 36 4.05 -1.38 -1.51
N LYS A 37 3.76 -0.10 -1.29
CA LYS A 37 2.71 0.38 -0.40
C LYS A 37 1.64 1.11 -1.19
N ALA A 38 0.40 1.02 -0.75
CA ALA A 38 -0.70 1.79 -1.27
C ALA A 38 -1.46 2.47 -0.12
N PHE A 39 -1.94 3.68 -0.36
CA PHE A 39 -2.66 4.47 0.63
C PHE A 39 -3.88 5.10 -0.01
N ASP A 40 -4.98 5.16 0.75
CA ASP A 40 -6.05 6.09 0.43
C ASP A 40 -5.53 7.53 0.39
N LEU A 41 -5.99 8.34 -0.56
CA LEU A 41 -5.55 9.74 -0.69
C LEU A 41 -5.96 10.59 0.52
N ALA A 42 -7.13 10.34 1.14
CA ALA A 42 -7.52 11.04 2.35
C ALA A 42 -6.57 10.67 3.50
N TYR A 43 -6.27 9.38 3.67
CA TYR A 43 -5.30 8.89 4.65
C TYR A 43 -3.91 9.52 4.44
N ALA A 44 -3.42 9.53 3.19
CA ALA A 44 -2.12 10.08 2.85
C ALA A 44 -2.04 11.61 3.01
N SER A 45 -3.18 12.30 2.94
CA SER A 45 -3.28 13.75 3.09
C SER A 45 -3.51 14.23 4.53
N ASP A 46 -3.74 13.32 5.48
CA ASP A 46 -3.86 13.67 6.89
C ASP A 46 -2.48 13.92 7.51
N VAL A 47 -2.32 15.08 8.15
CA VAL A 47 -1.11 15.48 8.89
C VAL A 47 -0.75 14.48 10.00
N ASN A 48 -1.73 13.76 10.56
CA ASN A 48 -1.48 12.74 11.57
C ASN A 48 -0.67 11.54 11.02
N ASN A 49 -0.67 11.35 9.70
CA ASN A 49 0.03 10.27 9.02
C ASN A 49 1.34 10.72 8.34
N GLU A 50 1.77 11.97 8.53
CA GLU A 50 2.92 12.60 7.85
C GLU A 50 4.20 11.74 7.95
N GLU A 51 4.50 11.19 9.12
CA GLU A 51 5.73 10.42 9.34
C GLU A 51 5.77 9.14 8.50
N GLU A 52 4.65 8.41 8.42
CA GLU A 52 4.56 7.17 7.64
C GLU A 52 4.63 7.45 6.14
N ILE A 53 3.91 8.47 5.68
CA ILE A 53 3.86 8.87 4.28
C ILE A 53 5.22 9.40 3.83
N SER A 54 5.85 10.30 4.61
CA SER A 54 7.17 10.84 4.31
C SER A 54 8.24 9.75 4.26
N LYS A 55 8.21 8.80 5.20
CA LYS A 55 9.12 7.64 5.16
C LYS A 55 8.91 6.79 3.91
N SER A 56 7.66 6.58 3.49
CA SER A 56 7.34 5.80 2.30
C SER A 56 7.84 6.50 1.03
N ILE A 57 7.67 7.82 0.93
CA ILE A 57 8.19 8.63 -0.19
C ILE A 57 9.73 8.59 -0.23
N VAL A 58 10.39 8.77 0.93
CA VAL A 58 11.86 8.82 1.02
C VAL A 58 12.48 7.44 0.79
N ALA A 59 11.81 6.35 1.17
CA ALA A 59 12.24 4.99 0.84
C ALA A 59 12.32 4.78 -0.69
N GLY A 60 11.55 5.55 -1.46
CA GLY A 60 11.59 5.57 -2.90
C GLY A 60 10.81 4.43 -3.56
N GLY A 61 10.95 4.35 -4.87
CA GLY A 61 10.15 3.48 -5.73
C GLY A 61 9.31 4.27 -6.71
N GLU A 62 8.62 3.55 -7.59
CA GLU A 62 7.68 4.16 -8.53
C GLU A 62 6.44 4.66 -7.79
N VAL A 63 5.90 5.79 -8.25
CA VAL A 63 4.69 6.39 -7.68
C VAL A 63 3.60 6.39 -8.74
N TYR A 64 2.46 5.82 -8.37
CA TYR A 64 1.28 5.76 -9.22
C TYR A 64 0.08 6.29 -8.44
N VAL A 65 -0.86 6.93 -9.14
CA VAL A 65 -2.09 7.44 -8.53
C VAL A 65 -3.29 6.86 -9.27
N LYS A 66 -4.22 6.24 -8.55
CA LYS A 66 -5.54 5.92 -9.07
C LYS A 66 -6.46 7.10 -8.77
N ASP A 67 -6.88 7.81 -9.81
CA ASP A 67 -7.80 8.94 -9.64
C ASP A 67 -9.21 8.47 -9.19
N TYR A 68 -10.11 9.44 -8.99
CA TYR A 68 -11.49 9.13 -8.58
C TYR A 68 -12.35 8.54 -9.71
N ASP A 69 -11.93 8.70 -10.96
CA ASP A 69 -12.56 8.10 -12.15
C ASP A 69 -12.08 6.66 -12.41
N GLY A 70 -11.04 6.22 -11.69
CA GLY A 70 -10.47 4.87 -11.76
C GLY A 70 -9.29 4.72 -12.72
N ASN A 71 -8.76 5.81 -13.26
CA ASN A 71 -7.58 5.79 -14.11
C ASN A 71 -6.31 5.70 -13.26
N TRP A 72 -5.37 4.85 -13.68
CA TRP A 72 -4.02 4.82 -13.13
C TRP A 72 -3.14 5.82 -13.85
N ILE A 73 -2.43 6.65 -13.09
CA ILE A 73 -1.58 7.74 -13.59
C ILE A 73 -0.17 7.52 -13.04
N GLU A 74 0.83 7.55 -13.92
CA GLU A 74 2.24 7.53 -13.51
C GLU A 74 2.67 8.94 -13.08
N ASN A 75 3.24 9.07 -11.87
CA ASN A 75 3.48 10.39 -11.26
C ASN A 75 4.57 11.21 -11.97
N VAL A 76 5.48 10.57 -12.71
CA VAL A 76 6.62 11.26 -13.34
C VAL A 76 6.21 11.92 -14.66
N THR A 77 5.48 11.21 -15.51
CA THR A 77 5.04 11.66 -16.83
C THR A 77 3.62 12.24 -16.83
N GLY A 78 2.79 11.84 -15.86
CA GLY A 78 1.37 12.15 -15.84
C GLY A 78 0.54 11.33 -16.84
N GLU A 79 1.13 10.31 -17.46
CA GLU A 79 0.44 9.45 -18.42
C GLU A 79 -0.53 8.49 -17.73
N ILE A 80 -1.65 8.22 -18.39
CA ILE A 80 -2.56 7.15 -17.99
C ILE A 80 -1.92 5.82 -18.40
N ILE A 81 -1.79 4.92 -17.43
CA ILE A 81 -1.14 3.62 -17.58
C ILE A 81 -2.11 2.48 -17.34
N ASP A 82 -1.74 1.31 -17.85
CA ASP A 82 -2.50 0.08 -17.61
C ASP A 82 -2.20 -0.51 -16.22
N VAL A 83 -3.23 -1.05 -15.56
CA VAL A 83 -3.12 -1.63 -14.21
C VAL A 83 -2.06 -2.73 -14.07
N SER A 84 -1.70 -3.42 -15.15
CA SER A 84 -0.67 -4.48 -15.13
C SER A 84 0.74 -3.99 -14.80
N VAL A 85 1.00 -2.67 -14.85
CA VAL A 85 2.28 -2.12 -14.40
C VAL A 85 2.35 -2.02 -12.88
N ILE A 86 1.20 -1.88 -12.21
CA ILE A 86 1.11 -1.68 -10.77
C ILE A 86 1.65 -2.92 -10.03
N PRO A 87 2.61 -2.77 -9.11
CA PRO A 87 3.19 -3.88 -8.36
C PRO A 87 2.19 -4.43 -7.34
N ALA A 88 2.53 -5.57 -6.73
CA ALA A 88 1.81 -6.02 -5.54
C ALA A 88 2.06 -5.00 -4.40
N VAL A 89 1.02 -4.69 -3.64
CA VAL A 89 1.05 -3.63 -2.63
C VAL A 89 0.32 -4.02 -1.35
N VAL A 90 0.72 -3.40 -0.25
CA VAL A 90 -0.07 -3.38 0.99
C VAL A 90 -0.85 -2.07 1.03
N TYR A 91 -2.17 -2.15 0.89
CA TYR A 91 -3.07 -1.01 0.97
C TYR A 91 -3.43 -0.69 2.42
N LYS A 92 -3.48 0.60 2.75
CA LYS A 92 -3.88 1.09 4.06
C LYS A 92 -4.80 2.32 3.94
N ASN A 93 -5.80 2.36 4.80
CA ASN A 93 -6.58 3.56 5.12
C ASN A 93 -6.77 3.66 6.65
N ASP A 94 -7.68 4.52 7.11
CA ASP A 94 -7.92 4.72 8.55
C ASP A 94 -8.45 3.46 9.27
N ASP A 95 -9.16 2.58 8.56
CA ASP A 95 -9.89 1.46 9.15
C ASP A 95 -9.20 0.10 8.98
N MET A 96 -8.40 -0.07 7.93
CA MET A 96 -7.92 -1.38 7.51
C MET A 96 -6.58 -1.39 6.78
N VAL A 97 -5.97 -2.58 6.78
CA VAL A 97 -4.78 -2.94 6.00
C VAL A 97 -5.12 -4.20 5.19
N ILE A 98 -4.93 -4.16 3.87
CA ILE A 98 -5.24 -5.27 2.95
C ILE A 98 -4.07 -5.48 1.98
N ASN A 99 -3.75 -6.75 1.69
CA ASN A 99 -2.74 -7.10 0.70
C ASN A 99 -3.36 -7.27 -0.69
N PHE A 100 -2.75 -6.62 -1.69
CA PHE A 100 -3.14 -6.73 -3.08
C PHE A 100 -2.03 -7.36 -3.93
N GLU A 101 -2.41 -8.29 -4.79
CA GLU A 101 -1.52 -8.95 -5.75
C GLU A 101 -1.49 -8.22 -7.10
N LYS A 102 -0.33 -8.28 -7.75
CA LYS A 102 -0.16 -7.79 -9.11
C LYS A 102 -1.12 -8.53 -10.05
N VAL A 103 -1.75 -7.79 -10.96
CA VAL A 103 -2.56 -8.37 -12.03
C VAL A 103 -1.63 -9.09 -13.01
N ASN A 104 -1.73 -10.42 -13.06
CA ASN A 104 -1.12 -11.22 -14.11
C ASN A 104 -2.06 -11.21 -15.32
N LYS A 105 -1.67 -10.54 -16.40
CA LYS A 105 -2.35 -10.72 -17.70
C LYS A 105 -1.89 -12.05 -18.29
N ASN A 106 -2.85 -12.97 -18.52
CA ASN A 106 -2.65 -14.18 -19.30
C ASN A 106 -2.45 -13.87 -20.78
#